data_AF-A0A6N4TB92-F1
#
_entry.id   AF-A0A6N4TB92-F1
#
_cell.length_a   1.000
_cell.length_b   1.000
_cell.length_c   1.000
_cell.angle_alpha   90.00
_cell.angle_beta   90.00
_cell.angle_gamma   90.00
#
_symmetry.space_group_name_H-M   'P 1'
#
loop_
_entity.id
_entity.type
_entity.pdbx_description
1 polymer ?
#
loop_
_entity_poly.entity_id
_entity_poly.type
_entity_poly.pdbx_seq_one_letter_code
_entity_poly.pdbx_strand_id
1 'polypeptide(L)' 'MRLSVDGTLYMCLGQEEKFELRPLLRAGISDQELEAAIRTAIELKPERHEFKEQPHKIIRFMSQTGG' A
#
# COMPACT_ATOMS: atom_id res chain seq x y z
N MET A 1 0.86 -1.78 5.72
CA MET A 1 0.30 -2.25 4.44
C MET A 1 -1.20 -2.37 4.61
N ARG A 2 -1.96 -1.72 3.73
CA ARG A 2 -3.43 -1.67 3.74
C ARG A 2 -3.92 -1.80 2.30
N LEU A 3 -4.96 -2.59 2.06
CA LEU A 3 -5.64 -2.64 0.78
C LEU A 3 -6.84 -1.69 0.80
N SER A 4 -6.94 -0.83 -0.21
CA SER A 4 -8.08 0.06 -0.42
C SER A 4 -9.17 -0.60 -1.28
N VAL A 5 -10.40 -0.08 -1.23
CA VAL A 5 -11.56 -0.55 -2.01
C VAL A 5 -11.36 -0.41 -3.53
N ASP A 6 -10.46 0.46 -3.95
CA ASP A 6 -10.05 0.60 -5.35
C ASP A 6 -9.01 -0.47 -5.78
N GLY A 7 -8.56 -1.34 -4.86
CA GLY A 7 -7.57 -2.38 -5.12
C GLY A 7 -6.12 -1.87 -5.11
N THR A 8 -5.86 -0.74 -4.44
CA THR A 8 -4.52 -0.20 -4.22
C THR A 8 -3.97 -0.61 -2.85
N LEU A 9 -2.77 -1.19 -2.83
CA LEU A 9 -2.00 -1.41 -1.62
C LEU A 9 -1.26 -0.14 -1.22
N TYR A 10 -1.45 0.31 0.01
CA TYR A 10 -0.70 1.40 0.62
C TYR A 10 0.27 0.83 1.65
N MET A 11 1.57 1.10 1.49
CA MET A 11 2.59 0.46 2.32
C MET A 11 2.69 1.06 3.72
N CYS A 12 2.45 2.38 3.81
CA CYS A 12 2.64 3.20 5.00
C CYS A 12 1.49 4.20 5.21
N LEU A 13 1.21 4.57 6.47
CA LEU A 13 0.19 5.58 6.81
C LEU A 13 0.63 7.03 6.57
N GLY A 14 1.95 7.26 6.51
CA GLY A 14 2.55 8.57 6.31
C GLY A 14 3.37 8.68 5.02
N GLN A 15 3.28 7.71 4.10
CA GLN A 15 3.98 7.81 2.82
C GLN A 15 3.02 7.49 1.67
N GLU A 16 3.34 7.98 0.48
CA GLU A 16 2.51 7.82 -0.71
C GLU A 16 2.87 6.57 -1.53
N GLU A 17 3.76 5.72 -1.01
CA GLU A 17 4.09 4.45 -1.63
C GLU A 17 2.86 3.56 -1.72
N LYS A 18 2.45 3.37 -2.98
CA LYS A 18 1.25 2.64 -3.37
C LYS A 18 1.59 1.64 -4.45
N PHE A 19 0.89 0.51 -4.44
CA PHE A 19 1.02 -0.55 -5.43
C PHE A 19 -0.37 -0.96 -5.91
N GLU A 20 -0.65 -0.80 -7.20
CA GLU A 20 -1.97 -1.04 -7.77
C GLU A 20 -2.15 -2.52 -8.14
N LEU A 21 -2.86 -3.28 -7.30
CA LEU A 21 -3.19 -4.69 -7.57
C LEU A 21 -4.35 -4.85 -8.55
N ARG A 22 -5.28 -3.90 -8.59
CA ARG A 22 -6.48 -3.96 -9.44
C ARG A 22 -6.22 -4.23 -10.92
N PRO A 23 -5.29 -3.52 -11.61
CA PRO A 23 -5.03 -3.79 -13.03
C PRO A 23 -4.44 -5.18 -13.24
N LEU A 24 -3.56 -5.64 -12.35
CA LEU A 24 -2.95 -6.96 -12.42
C LEU A 24 -3.99 -8.07 -12.25
N LEU A 25 -4.83 -7.97 -11.22
CA LEU A 25 -5.90 -8.94 -10.98
C LEU A 25 -6.92 -8.98 -12.13
N ARG A 26 -7.23 -7.82 -12.73
CA ARG A 26 -8.13 -7.75 -13.89
C ARG A 26 -7.49 -8.28 -15.19
N ALA A 27 -6.17 -8.28 -15.28
CA ALA A 27 -5.44 -8.90 -16.38
C ALA A 27 -5.39 -10.43 -16.27
N GLY A 28 -5.86 -11.02 -15.17
CA GLY A 28 -5.91 -12.48 -14.98
C GLY A 28 -4.54 -13.10 -14.70
N ILE A 29 -3.68 -12.39 -13.97
CA ILE A 29 -2.36 -12.89 -13.57
C ILE A 29 -2.47 -14.20 -12.78
N SER A 30 -1.43 -15.02 -12.87
CA SER A 30 -1.31 -16.24 -12.08
C SER A 30 -1.03 -15.95 -10.60
N ASP A 31 -1.32 -16.93 -9.73
CA ASP A 31 -1.03 -16.82 -8.29
C ASP A 31 0.47 -16.58 -8.02
N GLN A 32 1.36 -17.12 -8.86
CA GLN A 32 2.81 -16.90 -8.75
C GLN A 32 3.20 -15.46 -9.07
N GLU A 33 2.61 -14.86 -10.10
CA GLU A 33 2.82 -13.45 -10.43
C GLU A 33 2.24 -12.54 -9.35
N LEU A 34 1.12 -12.93 -8.74
CA LEU A 34 0.51 -12.21 -7.63
C LEU A 34 1.43 -12.24 -6.39
N GLU A 35 1.98 -13.41 -6.08
CA GLU A 35 2.94 -13.54 -4.97
C GLU A 35 4.18 -12.69 -5.21
N ALA A 36 4.73 -12.72 -6.43
CA ALA A 36 5.87 -11.88 -6.80
C ALA A 36 5.55 -10.39 -6.68
N ALA A 37 4.39 -9.95 -7.16
CA ALA A 37 3.92 -8.57 -7.06
C ALA A 37 3.79 -8.11 -5.59
N ILE A 38 3.25 -8.96 -4.72
CA ILE A 38 3.13 -8.68 -3.29
C ILE A 38 4.51 -8.63 -2.62
N ARG A 39 5.43 -9.53 -2.98
CA ARG A 39 6.81 -9.51 -2.46
C ARG A 39 7.53 -8.23 -2.84
N THR A 40 7.44 -7.81 -4.10
CA THR A 40 7.98 -6.51 -4.56
C THR A 40 7.34 -5.35 -3.81
N ALA A 41 6.02 -5.39 -3.58
CA ALA A 41 5.36 -4.36 -2.78
C ALA A 41 5.89 -4.33 -1.34
N ILE A 42 6.15 -5.49 -0.72
CA ILE A 42 6.71 -5.59 0.64
C ILE A 42 8.14 -5.02 0.71
N GLU A 43 8.96 -5.15 -0.33
CA GLU A 43 10.28 -4.51 -0.38
C GLU A 43 10.20 -2.98 -0.36
N LEU A 44 9.10 -2.40 -0.88
CA LEU A 44 8.79 -0.98 -0.76
C LEU A 44 8.23 -0.61 0.63
N LYS A 45 8.21 -1.52 1.60
CA LYS A 45 7.74 -1.20 2.94
C LYS A 45 8.88 -0.53 3.73
N PRO A 46 8.71 0.73 4.18
CA PRO A 46 9.68 1.33 5.08
C PRO A 46 9.69 0.58 6.42
N GLU A 47 10.88 0.47 7.04
CA GLU A 47 11.09 -0.21 8.33
C GLU A 47 10.14 0.30 9.42
N ARG A 48 9.85 1.60 9.40
CA ARG A 48 8.96 2.28 10.35
C ARG A 48 8.23 3.44 9.72
N HIS A 49 7.17 3.87 10.38
CA HIS A 49 6.45 5.08 10.02
C HIS A 49 7.16 6.31 10.64
N GLU A 50 7.70 7.19 9.80
CA GLU A 50 8.28 8.47 10.23
C GLU A 50 7.21 9.55 10.38
N PHE A 51 6.42 9.47 11.45
CA PHE A 51 5.36 10.45 11.72
C PHE A 51 5.88 11.75 12.36
N LYS A 52 7.01 11.67 13.08
CA LYS A 52 7.57 12.80 13.87
C LYS A 52 8.57 13.65 13.08
N GLU A 53 9.31 13.02 12.17
CA GLU A 53 10.44 13.66 11.45
C GLU A 53 9.97 14.46 10.23
N GLN A 54 8.76 14.19 9.73
CA GLN A 54 8.19 14.84 8.55
C GLN A 54 6.70 15.15 8.77
N PRO A 55 6.36 16.18 9.56
CA PRO A 55 4.97 16.49 9.93
C PRO A 55 4.06 16.90 8.75
N HIS A 56 4.64 17.22 7.59
CA HIS A 56 3.91 17.51 6.34
C HIS A 56 3.49 16.25 5.57
N LYS A 57 4.00 15.07 5.93
CA LYS A 57 3.55 13.81 5.36
C LYS A 57 2.12 13.56 5.84
N ILE A 58 1.18 13.49 4.88
CA ILE A 58 -0.26 13.36 5.12
C ILE A 58 -0.52 12.24 6.14
N ILE A 59 -0.91 12.60 7.36
CA ILE A 59 -1.27 11.65 8.42
C ILE A 59 -2.68 11.16 8.12
N ARG A 60 -2.79 10.01 7.46
CA ARG A 60 -4.10 9.38 7.24
C ARG A 60 -4.43 8.52 8.46
N PHE A 61 -5.19 9.06 9.40
CA PHE A 61 -5.68 8.31 10.56
C PHE A 61 -6.52 7.12 10.09
N MET A 62 -6.31 5.94 10.70
CA MET A 62 -7.07 4.73 10.34
C MET A 62 -8.59 4.91 10.52
N SER A 63 -9.02 5.83 11.40
CA SER A 63 -10.41 6.17 11.64
C SER A 63 -11.07 7.06 10.56
N GLN A 64 -10.30 7.59 9.60
CA GLN A 64 -10.82 8.53 8.59
C GLN A 64 -11.16 7.85 7.25
N THR A 65 -10.88 6.56 7.09
CA THR A 65 -11.08 5.81 5.84
C THR A 65 -12.03 4.62 5.98
N GLY A 66 -12.90 4.58 6.98
CA GLY A 66 -13.81 3.44 7.17
C GLY A 66 -15.04 3.74 8.03
N GLY A 67 -16.14 4.04 7.34
CA GLY A 67 -17.48 3.53 7.60
C GLY A 67 -17.97 2.90 6.31
#